data_AF-A0A350I8V8-F1
#
_entry.id   AF-A0A350I8V8-F1
#
_cell.length_a   1.000
_cell.length_b   1.000
_cell.length_c   1.000
_cell.angle_alpha   90.00
_cell.angle_beta   90.00
_cell.angle_gamma   90.00
#
_symmetry.space_group_name_H-M   'P 1'
#
loop_
_entity.id
_entity.type
_entity.pdbx_description
1 polymer ?
#
loop_
_entity_poly.entity_id
_entity_poly.type
_entity_poly.pdbx_seq_one_letter_code
_entity_poly.pdbx_strand_id
1 'polypeptide(L)'
;MKPGALGDAYAESQNYDKALSLYKIAANSEDNDFLTPYYLYKYAILNKVQGNNPEAITAFETIINKYPESNEAGEAERYAAMLK
;
A
#
# COMPACT_ATOMS: atom_id res chain seq x y z
N MET A 1 7.23 12.34 2.62
CA MET A 1 5.87 12.87 2.98
C MET A 1 5.02 13.56 1.89
N LYS A 2 5.53 14.45 1.01
CA LYS A 2 4.69 15.11 -0.04
C LYS A 2 3.91 14.17 -1.00
N PRO A 3 4.47 13.06 -1.52
CA PRO A 3 3.76 12.21 -2.47
C PRO A 3 2.60 11.44 -1.84
N GLY A 4 2.72 11.03 -0.58
CA GLY A 4 1.68 10.27 0.13
C GLY A 4 0.37 11.03 0.30
N ALA A 5 0.45 12.26 0.81
CA ALA A 5 -0.73 13.13 0.97
C ALA A 5 -1.39 13.49 -0.37
N LEU A 6 -0.61 13.61 -1.44
CA LEU A 6 -1.16 13.82 -2.79
C LEU A 6 -1.84 12.54 -3.30
N GLY A 7 -1.28 11.37 -2.98
CA GLY A 7 -1.90 10.07 -3.27
C GLY A 7 -3.28 9.95 -2.61
N ASP A 8 -3.39 10.36 -1.35
CA ASP A 8 -4.65 10.39 -0.62
C ASP A 8 -5.70 11.28 -1.32
N ALA A 9 -5.34 12.50 -1.66
CA ALA A 9 -6.24 13.43 -2.35
C ALA A 9 -6.73 12.88 -3.71
N TYR A 10 -5.87 12.21 -4.47
CA TYR A 10 -6.26 11.56 -5.71
C TYR A 10 -7.15 10.33 -5.49
N ALA A 11 -6.90 9.55 -4.42
CA ALA A 11 -7.75 8.41 -4.07
C ALA A 11 -9.17 8.86 -3.67
N GLU A 12 -9.28 9.95 -2.88
CA GLU A 12 -10.56 10.56 -2.52
C GLU A 12 -11.31 11.09 -3.74
N SER A 13 -10.58 11.59 -4.74
CA SER A 13 -11.13 12.05 -6.02
C SER A 13 -11.34 10.94 -7.05
N GLN A 14 -11.25 9.67 -6.63
CA GLN A 14 -11.37 8.47 -7.46
C GLN A 14 -10.38 8.39 -8.65
N ASN A 15 -9.29 9.15 -8.61
CA ASN A 15 -8.22 9.09 -9.60
C ASN A 15 -7.17 8.05 -9.17
N TYR A 16 -7.57 6.79 -9.26
CA TYR A 16 -6.83 5.69 -8.64
C TYR A 16 -5.47 5.41 -9.30
N ASP A 17 -5.32 5.62 -10.60
CA ASP A 17 -4.03 5.46 -11.28
C ASP A 17 -2.96 6.41 -10.73
N LYS A 18 -3.32 7.69 -10.54
CA LYS A 18 -2.41 8.69 -9.95
C LYS A 18 -2.14 8.38 -8.48
N ALA A 19 -3.16 7.98 -7.73
CA ALA A 19 -3.01 7.61 -6.34
C ALA A 19 -2.04 6.42 -6.18
N LEU A 20 -2.19 5.36 -6.98
CA LEU A 20 -1.29 4.21 -7.00
C LEU A 20 0.16 4.61 -7.30
N SER A 21 0.37 5.44 -8.33
CA SER A 21 1.71 5.94 -8.67
C SER A 21 2.36 6.67 -7.49
N LEU A 22 1.60 7.55 -6.84
CA LEU A 22 2.08 8.36 -5.72
C LEU A 22 2.32 7.56 -4.45
N TYR A 23 1.47 6.58 -4.13
CA TYR A 23 1.73 5.67 -3.01
C TYR A 23 2.97 4.81 -3.25
N LYS A 24 3.17 4.32 -4.48
CA LYS A 24 4.39 3.59 -4.83
C LYS A 24 5.62 4.47 -4.69
N ILE A 25 5.56 5.73 -5.13
CA ILE A 25 6.67 6.68 -4.92
C ILE A 25 6.89 6.91 -3.41
N ALA A 26 5.82 7.15 -2.64
CA ALA A 26 5.91 7.39 -1.20
C ALA A 26 6.54 6.21 -0.45
N ALA A 27 6.14 4.98 -0.78
CA ALA A 27 6.71 3.75 -0.24
C ALA A 27 8.19 3.54 -0.59
N ASN A 28 8.67 4.10 -1.71
CA ASN A 28 10.08 3.96 -2.14
C ASN A 28 10.95 5.19 -1.81
N SER A 29 10.36 6.29 -1.34
CA SER A 29 11.09 7.57 -1.16
C SER A 29 11.87 7.65 0.14
N GLU A 30 11.46 6.91 1.16
CA GLU A 30 12.05 6.93 2.50
C GLU A 30 12.15 5.47 2.94
N ASP A 31 13.35 4.92 3.13
CA ASP A 31 13.51 3.58 3.69
C ASP A 31 13.34 3.69 5.20
N ASN A 32 12.07 3.65 5.64
CA ASN A 32 11.69 3.90 7.01
C ASN A 32 10.54 2.95 7.39
N ASP A 33 10.76 2.22 8.49
CA ASP A 33 9.89 1.12 8.95
C ASP A 33 8.50 1.55 9.42
N PHE A 34 8.21 2.85 9.43
CA PHE A 34 6.91 3.42 9.75
C PHE A 34 6.14 3.86 8.51
N LEU A 35 6.76 4.66 7.62
CA LEU A 35 6.07 5.22 6.45
C LEU A 35 6.00 4.25 5.27
N THR A 36 7.02 3.42 5.09
CA THR A 36 7.03 2.45 3.99
C THR A 36 5.90 1.44 4.08
N PRO A 37 5.72 0.69 5.19
CA PRO A 37 4.59 -0.24 5.31
C PRO A 37 3.24 0.48 5.22
N TYR A 38 3.11 1.69 5.77
CA TYR A 38 1.89 2.49 5.68
C TYR A 38 1.48 2.80 4.22
N TYR A 39 2.41 3.30 3.40
CA TYR A 39 2.10 3.63 2.00
C TYR A 39 2.01 2.39 1.10
N LEU A 40 2.77 1.32 1.38
CA LEU A 40 2.57 0.03 0.73
C LEU A 40 1.17 -0.52 1.00
N TYR A 41 0.66 -0.36 2.22
CA TYR A 41 -0.66 -0.84 2.60
C TYR A 41 -1.75 -0.08 1.84
N LYS A 42 -1.65 1.26 1.77
CA LYS A 42 -2.57 2.06 0.94
C LYS A 42 -2.54 1.66 -0.54
N TYR A 43 -1.35 1.44 -1.09
CA TYR A 43 -1.19 0.93 -2.46
C TYR A 43 -1.86 -0.44 -2.64
N ALA A 44 -1.69 -1.36 -1.69
CA ALA A 44 -2.27 -2.70 -1.73
C ALA A 44 -3.80 -2.66 -1.65
N ILE A 45 -4.35 -1.89 -0.71
CA ILE A 45 -5.80 -1.71 -0.55
C ILE A 45 -6.42 -1.13 -1.82
N LEU A 46 -5.77 -0.14 -2.43
CA LEU A 46 -6.29 0.47 -3.64
C LEU A 46 -6.25 -0.49 -4.84
N ASN A 47 -5.19 -1.28 -4.99
CA ASN A 47 -5.16 -2.35 -5.99
C ASN A 47 -6.26 -3.39 -5.77
N LYS A 48 -6.49 -3.81 -4.52
CA LYS A 48 -7.60 -4.70 -4.16
C LYS A 48 -8.96 -4.11 -4.55
N VAL A 49 -9.20 -2.83 -4.26
CA VAL A 49 -10.47 -2.14 -4.62
C VAL A 49 -10.68 -2.11 -6.13
N GLN A 50 -9.60 -1.96 -6.90
CA GLN A 50 -9.65 -2.00 -8.37
C GLN A 50 -9.67 -3.41 -8.97
N GLY A 51 -9.67 -4.47 -8.15
CA GLY A 51 -9.64 -5.86 -8.62
C GLY A 51 -8.26 -6.37 -9.04
N ASN A 52 -7.20 -5.57 -8.85
CA ASN A 52 -5.81 -5.93 -9.13
C ASN A 52 -5.21 -6.77 -7.99
N ASN A 53 -5.84 -7.92 -7.71
CA ASN A 53 -5.46 -8.79 -6.60
C ASN A 53 -3.98 -9.25 -6.62
N PRO A 54 -3.35 -9.58 -7.77
CA PRO A 54 -1.95 -9.98 -7.79
C PRO A 54 -1.00 -8.91 -7.24
N GLU A 55 -1.21 -7.65 -7.62
CA GLU A 55 -0.43 -6.51 -7.15
C GLU A 55 -0.69 -6.23 -5.66
N ALA A 56 -1.95 -6.37 -5.23
CA ALA A 56 -2.32 -6.21 -3.82
C ALA A 56 -1.64 -7.27 -2.95
N ILE A 57 -1.70 -8.55 -3.34
CA ILE A 57 -1.04 -9.66 -2.64
C ILE A 57 0.46 -9.41 -2.55
N THR A 58 1.11 -9.04 -3.65
CA THR A 58 2.56 -8.76 -3.68
C THR A 58 2.94 -7.65 -2.69
N ALA A 59 2.15 -6.58 -2.64
CA ALA A 59 2.39 -5.48 -1.71
C ALA A 59 2.14 -5.89 -0.25
N PHE A 60 1.08 -6.65 0.03
CA PHE A 60 0.83 -7.20 1.36
C PHE A 60 1.95 -8.15 1.82
N GLU A 61 2.38 -9.08 0.96
CA GLU A 61 3.50 -9.98 1.25
C GLU A 61 4.81 -9.22 1.48
N THR A 62 5.02 -8.09 0.80
CA THR A 62 6.17 -7.23 1.08
C THR A 62 6.10 -6.65 2.50
N ILE A 63 4.93 -6.20 2.94
CA ILE A 63 4.72 -5.69 4.31
C ILE A 63 5.04 -6.78 5.34
N ILE A 64 4.46 -7.97 5.15
CA ILE A 64 4.59 -9.10 6.09
C ILE A 64 6.07 -9.52 6.22
N ASN A 65 6.78 -9.60 5.10
CA ASN A 65 8.15 -10.12 5.09
C ASN A 65 9.21 -9.09 5.50
N LYS A 66 9.01 -7.80 5.17
CA LYS A 66 10.01 -6.75 5.40
C LYS A 66 9.71 -5.86 6.61
N TYR A 67 8.44 -5.72 6.96
CA TYR A 67 7.98 -4.84 8.03
C TYR A 67 7.06 -5.59 9.02
N PRO A 68 7.47 -6.75 9.57
CA PRO A 68 6.62 -7.58 10.41
C PRO A 68 6.19 -6.90 11.72
N GLU A 69 6.96 -5.91 12.20
CA GLU A 69 6.65 -5.14 13.42
C GLU A 69 5.80 -3.89 13.15
N SER A 70 5.44 -3.63 11.88
CA SER A 70 4.59 -2.49 11.52
C SER A 70 3.14 -2.71 11.95
N ASN A 71 2.40 -1.60 12.11
CA ASN A 71 0.97 -1.65 12.41
C ASN A 71 0.16 -2.30 11.27
N GLU A 72 0.68 -2.23 10.04
CA GLU A 72 0.04 -2.74 8.84
C GLU A 72 0.21 -4.25 8.65
N ALA A 73 1.19 -4.89 9.30
CA ALA A 73 1.52 -6.30 9.08
C ALA A 73 0.35 -7.25 9.31
N GLY A 74 -0.34 -7.14 10.45
CA GLY A 74 -1.44 -8.05 10.77
C GLY A 74 -2.64 -7.93 9.82
N GLU A 75 -2.99 -6.71 9.40
CA GLU A 75 -4.04 -6.51 8.39
C GLU A 75 -3.57 -6.96 7.00
N ALA A 76 -2.30 -6.78 6.66
CA ALA A 76 -1.72 -7.26 5.42
C ALA A 76 -1.80 -8.80 5.32
N GLU A 77 -1.49 -9.53 6.40
CA GLU A 77 -1.65 -11.00 6.47
C GLU A 77 -3.10 -11.40 6.18
N ARG A 78 -4.05 -10.76 6.86
CA ARG A 78 -5.48 -11.04 6.69
C ARG A 78 -5.93 -10.81 5.25
N TYR A 79 -5.58 -9.67 4.65
CA TYR A 79 -6.00 -9.39 3.27
C TYR A 79 -5.28 -10.28 2.25
N ALA A 80 -3.99 -10.57 2.42
CA ALA A 80 -3.27 -11.49 1.55
C ALA A 80 -3.91 -12.89 1.56
N ALA A 81 -4.35 -13.38 2.73
CA ALA A 81 -5.05 -14.65 2.84
C ALA A 81 -6.44 -14.63 2.19
N MET A 82 -7.18 -13.52 2.28
CA MET A 82 -8.52 -13.38 1.67
C MET A 82 -8.50 -13.29 0.14
N LEU A 83 -7.38 -12.85 -0.46
CA LEU A 83 -7.25 -12.62 -1.89
C LEU A 83 -6.67 -13.83 -2.66
N LYS A 84 -6.18 -14.84 -1.94
CA LYS A 84 -5.71 -16.11 -2.49
C LYS A 84 -6.89 -17.04 -2.75
#